data_AF-A0AAQ4EZU2-F1
#
_entry.id   AF-A0AAQ4EZU2-F1
#
_cell.length_a   1.000
_cell.length_b   1.000
_cell.length_c   1.000
_cell.angle_alpha   90.00
_cell.angle_beta   90.00
_cell.angle_gamma   90.00
#
_symmetry.space_group_name_H-M   'P 1'
#
loop_
_entity.id
_entity.type
_entity.pdbx_description
1 polymer ?
#
loop_
_entity_poly.entity_id
_entity_poly.type
_entity_poly.pdbx_seq_one_letter_code
_entity_poly.pdbx_strand_id
1 'polypeptide(L)'
;MREGTTKLLAVCQHRPQSLEAAKSLLTSNERMAAYVAELQRRKSADRPKQSIGVFPLDVSRSRVAVSEIRMPLIWKDTDHFKNKGDYRRFAVFCLLKIGTEIYDTAMISNVDRSMTDVSFEDTIVFNHIPPDFEFKLEVYSHILQDDLSMASTPRKIKTKITNSVSRAIGRKLAASL
;
A
#
# COMPACT_ATOMS: atom_id res chain seq x y z
N MET A 1 -13.48 13.52 -6.27
CA MET A 1 -12.33 12.58 -6.37
C MET A 1 -12.57 11.26 -5.66
N ARG A 2 -12.85 11.24 -4.34
CA ARG A 2 -13.16 10.02 -3.56
C ARG A 2 -14.06 9.01 -4.28
N GLU A 3 -15.24 9.45 -4.74
CA GLU A 3 -16.21 8.56 -5.40
C GLU A 3 -15.66 7.91 -6.68
N GLY A 4 -14.87 8.66 -7.46
CA GLY A 4 -14.20 8.14 -8.65
C GLY A 4 -13.16 7.08 -8.30
N THR A 5 -12.37 7.32 -7.25
CA THR A 5 -11.37 6.36 -6.76
C THR A 5 -12.02 5.09 -6.20
N THR A 6 -13.14 5.21 -5.48
CA THR A 6 -13.92 4.05 -5.00
C THR A 6 -14.42 3.20 -6.17
N LYS A 7 -14.97 3.84 -7.22
CA LYS A 7 -15.42 3.14 -8.43
C LYS A 7 -14.27 2.47 -9.17
N LEU A 8 -13.12 3.15 -9.29
CA LEU A 8 -11.91 2.58 -9.89
C LEU A 8 -11.44 1.34 -9.13
N LEU A 9 -11.35 1.44 -7.80
CA LEU A 9 -10.93 0.33 -6.95
C LEU A 9 -11.85 -0.90 -7.11
N ALA A 10 -13.17 -0.67 -7.25
CA ALA A 10 -14.15 -1.74 -7.43
C ALA A 10 -14.01 -2.49 -8.78
N VAL A 11 -13.37 -1.89 -9.78
CA VAL A 11 -13.18 -2.50 -11.11
C VAL A 11 -11.74 -2.97 -11.37
N CYS A 12 -10.80 -2.67 -10.47
CA CYS A 12 -9.40 -3.09 -10.62
C CYS A 12 -9.26 -4.61 -10.52
N GLN A 13 -8.80 -5.24 -11.61
CA GLN A 13 -8.47 -6.67 -11.65
C GLN A 13 -6.98 -6.93 -11.37
N HIS A 14 -6.14 -5.92 -11.57
CA HIS A 14 -4.70 -6.01 -11.38
C HIS A 14 -4.28 -5.42 -10.03
N ARG A 15 -3.44 -6.16 -9.30
CA ARG A 15 -3.05 -5.85 -7.91
C ARG A 15 -2.31 -4.51 -7.75
N PRO A 16 -1.33 -4.13 -8.60
CA PRO A 16 -0.65 -2.84 -8.47
C PRO A 16 -1.61 -1.65 -8.59
N GLN A 17 -2.53 -1.69 -9.57
CA GLN A 17 -3.52 -0.66 -9.82
C GLN A 17 -4.53 -0.56 -8.68
N SER A 18 -4.96 -1.70 -8.15
CA SER A 18 -5.84 -1.75 -6.98
C SER A 18 -5.17 -1.10 -5.76
N LEU A 19 -3.88 -1.36 -5.54
CA LEU A 19 -3.17 -0.81 -4.39
C LEU A 19 -2.98 0.71 -4.48
N GLU A 20 -2.65 1.24 -5.66
CA GLU A 20 -2.59 2.68 -5.90
C GLU A 20 -3.95 3.37 -5.76
N ALA A 21 -5.02 2.73 -6.24
CA ALA A 21 -6.38 3.22 -6.03
C ALA A 21 -6.75 3.21 -4.53
N ALA A 22 -6.36 2.19 -3.77
CA ALA A 22 -6.58 2.11 -2.34
C ALA A 22 -5.82 3.20 -1.57
N LYS A 23 -4.55 3.43 -1.90
CA LYS A 23 -3.73 4.53 -1.37
C LYS A 23 -4.37 5.89 -1.64
N SER A 24 -4.76 6.13 -2.90
CA SER A 24 -5.44 7.37 -3.29
C SER A 24 -6.75 7.60 -2.52
N LEU A 25 -7.51 6.53 -2.30
CA LEU A 25 -8.77 6.59 -1.55
C LEU A 25 -8.51 6.89 -0.07
N LEU A 26 -7.49 6.27 0.53
CA LEU A 26 -7.05 6.55 1.90
C LEU A 26 -6.66 8.02 2.07
N THR A 27 -5.75 8.54 1.24
CA THR A 27 -5.33 9.95 1.29
C THR A 27 -6.53 10.88 1.14
N SER A 28 -7.45 10.57 0.20
CA SER A 28 -8.66 11.39 0.02
C SER A 28 -9.58 11.37 1.23
N ASN A 29 -9.73 10.22 1.91
CA ASN A 29 -10.53 10.09 3.12
C ASN A 29 -9.97 10.94 4.26
N GLU A 30 -8.66 10.87 4.47
CA GLU A 30 -7.95 11.65 5.49
C GLU A 30 -8.08 13.17 5.23
N ARG A 31 -7.92 13.61 3.96
CA ARG A 31 -8.14 15.01 3.57
C ARG A 31 -9.55 15.50 3.92
N MET A 32 -10.58 14.73 3.57
CA MET A 32 -11.96 15.12 3.91
C MET A 32 -12.18 15.16 5.42
N ALA A 33 -11.66 14.19 6.17
CA ALA A 33 -11.79 14.18 7.62
C ALA A 33 -11.15 15.42 8.25
N ALA A 34 -9.94 15.79 7.81
CA ALA A 34 -9.26 17.00 8.27
C ALA A 34 -10.03 18.28 7.92
N TYR A 35 -10.56 18.39 6.70
CA TYR A 35 -11.38 19.54 6.30
C TYR A 35 -12.68 19.65 7.10
N VAL A 36 -13.36 18.52 7.37
CA VAL A 36 -14.58 18.51 8.18
C VAL A 36 -14.27 18.94 9.63
N ALA A 37 -13.19 18.42 10.22
CA ALA A 37 -12.76 18.81 11.57
C ALA A 37 -12.40 20.30 11.65
N GLU A 38 -11.68 20.82 10.65
CA GLU A 38 -11.36 22.25 10.53
C GLU A 38 -12.62 23.12 10.44
N LEU A 39 -13.58 22.74 9.59
CA LEU A 39 -14.85 23.46 9.45
C LEU A 39 -15.65 23.45 10.76
N GLN A 40 -15.68 22.35 11.49
CA GLN A 40 -16.34 22.25 12.80
C GLN A 40 -15.65 23.11 13.86
N ARG A 41 -14.31 23.19 13.85
CA ARG A 41 -13.56 24.07 14.76
C ARG A 41 -13.90 25.53 14.52
N ARG A 42 -13.95 25.97 13.25
CA ARG A 42 -14.33 27.35 12.89
C ARG A 42 -15.75 27.70 13.33
N LYS A 43 -16.71 26.82 13.09
CA LYS A 43 -18.11 27.01 13.57
C LYS A 43 -18.22 27.14 15.09
N SER A 44 -17.38 26.42 15.84
CA SER A 44 -17.35 26.51 17.31
C SER A 44 -16.66 27.79 17.80
N ALA A 45 -15.69 28.32 17.05
CA ALA A 45 -14.96 29.54 17.36
C ALA A 45 -15.75 30.83 17.09
N ASP A 46 -16.70 30.79 16.15
CA ASP A 46 -17.60 31.91 15.80
C ASP A 46 -18.67 32.23 16.88
N ARG A 47 -18.70 31.48 17.99
CA ARG A 47 -19.49 31.88 19.16
C ARG A 47 -18.82 33.08 19.83
N PRO A 48 -19.51 34.20 20.06
CA PRO A 48 -18.90 35.43 20.52
C PRO A 48 -18.31 35.24 21.92
N LYS A 49 -17.00 35.02 21.99
CA LYS A 49 -16.24 35.23 23.22
C LYS A 49 -16.04 36.72 23.34
N GLN A 50 -16.72 37.36 24.30
CA GLN A 50 -16.37 38.70 24.78
C GLN A 50 -14.90 38.66 25.23
N SER A 51 -13.98 38.99 24.32
CA SER A 51 -12.57 39.12 24.62
C SER A 51 -12.23 40.59 24.49
N ILE A 52 -11.85 41.16 25.62
CA ILE A 52 -11.40 42.54 25.77
C ILE A 52 -10.08 42.68 25.02
N GLY A 53 -10.07 43.49 23.97
CA GLY A 53 -8.93 44.33 23.60
C GLY A 53 -7.58 43.67 23.28
N VAL A 54 -7.53 42.43 22.80
CA VAL A 54 -6.30 41.87 22.23
C VAL A 54 -6.43 41.92 20.71
N PHE A 55 -5.72 42.85 20.06
CA PHE A 55 -5.54 42.80 18.62
C PHE A 55 -4.91 41.44 18.26
N PRO A 56 -5.45 40.70 17.28
CA PRO A 56 -4.83 39.46 16.85
C PRO A 56 -3.42 39.79 16.36
N LEU A 57 -2.39 39.33 17.07
CA LEU A 57 -1.04 39.36 16.52
C LEU A 57 -1.06 38.46 15.29
N ASP A 58 -0.75 39.02 14.12
CA ASP A 58 -0.70 38.25 12.89
C ASP A 58 0.51 37.30 12.99
N VAL A 59 0.22 36.04 13.30
CA VAL A 59 1.26 35.05 13.57
C VAL A 59 1.90 34.68 12.23
N SER A 60 3.21 34.90 12.11
CA SER A 60 3.96 34.57 10.90
C SER A 60 3.76 33.10 10.52
N ARG A 61 3.26 32.87 9.31
CA ARG A 61 3.12 31.53 8.72
C ARG A 61 4.35 31.20 7.89
N SER A 62 4.76 29.94 7.93
CA SER A 62 5.98 29.48 7.26
C SER A 62 5.70 28.37 6.24
N ARG A 63 6.76 27.99 5.51
CA ARG A 63 6.78 26.81 4.65
C ARG A 63 7.61 25.73 5.35
N VAL A 64 7.09 24.52 5.42
CA VAL A 64 7.79 23.36 5.98
C VAL A 64 8.04 22.38 4.85
N ALA A 65 9.29 21.99 4.63
CA ALA A 65 9.67 21.01 3.63
C ALA A 65 10.18 19.74 4.31
N VAL A 66 9.76 18.58 3.80
CA VAL A 66 10.20 17.25 4.25
C VAL A 66 10.72 16.51 3.01
N SER A 67 11.94 15.99 3.11
CA SER A 67 12.64 15.27 2.05
C SER A 67 13.48 14.14 2.66
N GLU A 68 13.99 13.24 1.82
CA GLU A 68 14.93 12.17 2.23
C GLU A 68 14.38 11.29 3.37
N ILE A 69 13.10 10.92 3.29
CA ILE A 69 12.49 10.04 4.30
C ILE A 69 13.08 8.64 4.13
N ARG A 70 13.77 8.16 5.17
CA ARG A 70 14.41 6.85 5.18
C ARG A 70 14.07 6.07 6.43
N MET A 71 13.75 4.80 6.26
CA MET A 71 13.38 3.88 7.35
C MET A 71 14.26 2.64 7.29
N PRO A 72 15.14 2.41 8.27
CA PRO A 72 15.89 1.17 8.36
C PRO A 72 14.94 0.00 8.64
N LEU A 73 15.18 -1.12 7.98
CA LEU A 73 14.42 -2.36 8.16
C LEU A 73 15.21 -3.33 9.04
N ILE A 74 14.51 -3.96 9.97
CA ILE A 74 15.08 -5.03 10.81
C ILE A 74 14.30 -6.31 10.51
N TRP A 75 14.99 -7.25 9.89
CA TRP A 75 14.45 -8.57 9.59
C TRP A 75 14.77 -9.53 10.73
N LYS A 76 13.82 -10.42 11.04
CA LYS A 76 14.07 -11.50 11.99
C LYS A 76 15.13 -12.44 11.41
N ASP A 77 16.00 -12.98 12.25
CA ASP A 77 17.02 -13.94 11.80
C ASP A 77 16.41 -15.19 11.12
N THR A 78 15.19 -15.56 11.50
CA THR A 78 14.43 -16.64 10.86
C THR A 78 14.11 -16.33 9.40
N ASP A 79 13.78 -15.07 9.12
CA ASP A 79 13.32 -14.58 7.83
C ASP A 79 14.54 -14.20 6.96
N HIS A 80 15.64 -13.75 7.59
CA HIS A 80 16.86 -13.36 6.89
C HIS A 80 17.85 -14.53 6.69
N PHE A 81 18.27 -15.22 7.77
CA PHE A 81 19.37 -16.19 7.70
C PHE A 81 18.92 -17.65 7.61
N LYS A 82 17.77 -18.02 8.19
CA LYS A 82 17.30 -19.44 8.25
C LYS A 82 16.19 -19.76 7.24
N ASN A 83 15.98 -18.85 6.31
CA ASN A 83 14.86 -18.87 5.40
C ASN A 83 15.09 -19.88 4.26
N LYS A 84 14.22 -20.89 4.19
CA LYS A 84 14.14 -21.90 3.13
C LYS A 84 12.98 -21.66 2.16
N GLY A 85 12.59 -20.41 1.88
CA GLY A 85 11.56 -20.09 0.88
C GLY A 85 10.48 -19.07 1.26
N ASP A 86 10.74 -18.17 2.20
CA ASP A 86 9.94 -16.96 2.41
C ASP A 86 10.37 -15.89 1.39
N TYR A 87 9.46 -15.67 0.44
CA TYR A 87 9.52 -14.71 -0.66
C TYR A 87 8.49 -13.60 -0.47
N ARG A 88 8.13 -13.28 0.78
CA ARG A 88 7.17 -12.21 1.05
C ARG A 88 7.70 -10.89 0.52
N ARG A 89 6.82 -10.21 -0.21
CA ARG A 89 7.07 -8.89 -0.76
C ARG A 89 6.06 -7.93 -0.20
N PHE A 90 6.50 -6.75 0.17
CA PHE A 90 5.66 -5.71 0.73
C PHE A 90 5.63 -4.50 -0.20
N ALA A 91 4.52 -3.79 -0.16
CA ALA A 91 4.42 -2.42 -0.64
C ALA A 91 4.38 -1.50 0.57
N VAL A 92 5.08 -0.38 0.51
CA VAL A 92 5.18 0.59 1.60
C VAL A 92 5.01 2.00 1.04
N PHE A 93 4.26 2.85 1.75
CA PHE A 93 4.20 4.28 1.50
C PHE A 93 3.97 5.04 2.80
N CYS A 94 4.19 6.36 2.77
CA CYS A 94 3.96 7.22 3.91
C CYS A 94 2.85 8.23 3.63
N LEU A 95 2.13 8.60 4.68
CA LEU A 95 1.18 9.71 4.69
C LEU A 95 1.69 10.77 5.67
N LEU A 96 1.88 11.98 5.17
CA LEU A 96 2.39 13.13 5.91
C LEU A 96 1.25 14.12 6.13
N LYS A 97 1.06 14.58 7.37
CA LYS A 97 -0.05 15.45 7.76
C LYS A 97 0.44 16.64 8.58
N ILE A 98 0.01 17.84 8.19
CA ILE A 98 0.07 19.05 9.02
C ILE A 98 -1.27 19.78 8.88
N GLY A 99 -2.09 19.73 9.93
CA GLY A 99 -3.43 20.32 9.90
C GLY A 99 -4.28 19.75 8.76
N THR A 100 -4.65 20.60 7.80
CA THR A 100 -5.43 20.22 6.62
C THR A 100 -4.58 19.84 5.41
N GLU A 101 -3.28 20.09 5.45
CA GLU A 101 -2.35 19.73 4.39
C GLU A 101 -1.93 18.27 4.59
N ILE A 102 -2.34 17.41 3.66
CA ILE A 102 -2.09 15.96 3.72
C ILE A 102 -1.53 15.52 2.38
N TYR A 103 -0.39 14.83 2.42
CA TYR A 103 0.34 14.32 1.25
C TYR A 103 0.75 12.87 1.46
N ASP A 104 0.88 12.12 0.38
CA ASP A 104 1.42 10.77 0.38
C ASP A 104 2.68 10.70 -0.50
N THR A 105 3.61 9.81 -0.14
CA THR A 105 4.82 9.53 -0.93
C THR A 105 4.52 8.61 -2.10
N ALA A 106 5.47 8.43 -3.02
CA ALA A 106 5.43 7.31 -3.95
C ALA A 106 5.34 5.96 -3.19
N MET A 107 4.70 4.98 -3.83
CA MET A 107 4.62 3.62 -3.29
C MET A 107 5.86 2.83 -3.69
N ILE A 108 6.58 2.33 -2.70
CA ILE A 108 7.72 1.45 -2.92
C ILE A 108 7.20 0.02 -2.88
N SER A 109 7.33 -0.68 -4.01
CA SER A 109 6.88 -2.06 -4.18
C SER A 109 8.04 -3.04 -4.11
N ASN A 110 7.72 -4.31 -3.85
CA ASN A 110 8.70 -5.41 -3.76
C ASN A 110 9.76 -5.22 -2.68
N VAL A 111 9.40 -4.59 -1.55
CA VAL A 111 10.24 -4.57 -0.36
C VAL A 111 10.36 -6.00 0.16
N ASP A 112 11.57 -6.52 0.26
CA ASP A 112 11.84 -7.86 0.75
C ASP A 112 13.07 -7.90 1.67
N ARG A 113 13.34 -9.08 2.22
CA ARG A 113 14.41 -9.31 3.20
C ARG A 113 15.82 -8.93 2.74
N SER A 114 16.06 -8.74 1.44
CA SER A 114 17.36 -8.31 0.94
C SER A 114 17.60 -6.81 1.14
N MET A 115 16.53 -6.05 1.41
CA MET A 115 16.61 -4.61 1.65
C MET A 115 16.89 -4.31 3.12
N THR A 116 17.82 -3.40 3.37
CA THR A 116 18.15 -2.90 4.72
C THR A 116 17.42 -1.62 5.09
N ASP A 117 16.82 -0.95 4.11
CA ASP A 117 16.17 0.34 4.25
C ASP A 117 15.14 0.58 3.17
N VAL A 118 14.17 1.44 3.49
CA VAL A 118 13.20 2.01 2.55
C VAL A 118 13.44 3.51 2.49
N SER A 119 13.67 4.04 1.30
CA SER A 119 13.96 5.46 1.07
C SER A 119 12.98 6.05 0.07
N PHE A 120 12.34 7.17 0.42
CA PHE A 120 11.40 7.89 -0.43
C PHE A 120 12.08 9.15 -1.00
N GLU A 121 12.09 9.29 -2.33
CA GLU A 121 12.69 10.43 -3.04
C GLU A 121 11.78 11.67 -3.04
N ASP A 122 10.54 11.54 -2.55
CA ASP A 122 9.57 12.62 -2.50
C ASP A 122 10.07 13.80 -1.64
N THR A 123 9.97 15.01 -2.21
CA THR A 123 10.08 16.27 -1.45
C THR A 123 8.70 16.90 -1.31
N ILE A 124 8.19 16.94 -0.09
CA ILE A 124 6.84 17.43 0.23
C ILE A 124 6.96 18.78 0.91
N VAL A 125 6.23 19.78 0.39
CA VAL A 125 6.24 21.15 0.91
C VAL A 125 4.85 21.55 1.38
N PHE A 126 4.74 21.82 2.67
CA PHE A 126 3.58 22.37 3.33
C PHE A 126 3.66 23.90 3.33
N ASN A 127 2.57 24.58 2.99
CA ASN A 127 2.53 26.04 2.94
C ASN A 127 1.58 26.59 4.00
N HIS A 128 1.83 27.83 4.43
CA HIS A 128 0.99 28.55 5.39
C HIS A 128 0.88 27.84 6.76
N ILE A 129 1.97 27.23 7.21
CA ILE A 129 2.00 26.47 8.46
C ILE A 129 2.25 27.40 9.65
N PRO A 130 1.40 27.37 10.70
CA PRO A 130 1.59 28.16 11.90
C PRO A 130 2.75 27.61 12.73
N PRO A 131 3.36 28.39 13.63
CA PRO A 131 4.55 27.97 14.39
C PRO A 131 4.28 26.85 15.42
N ASP A 132 3.04 26.66 15.84
CA ASP A 132 2.59 25.63 16.80
C ASP A 132 2.09 24.35 16.11
N PHE A 133 2.55 24.08 14.89
CA PHE A 133 2.10 22.95 14.10
C PHE A 133 2.53 21.60 14.70
N GLU A 134 1.69 20.58 14.49
CA GLU A 134 2.03 19.18 14.70
C GLU A 134 2.25 18.51 13.33
N PHE A 135 3.39 17.84 13.18
CA PHE A 135 3.69 17.01 12.02
C PHE A 135 3.46 15.54 12.35
N LYS A 136 2.66 14.86 11.53
CA LYS A 136 2.39 13.43 11.68
C LYS A 136 2.82 12.66 10.44
N LEU A 137 3.69 11.67 10.64
CA LEU A 137 4.12 10.71 9.62
C LEU A 137 3.50 9.34 9.93
N GLU A 138 2.66 8.83 9.04
CA GLU A 138 2.04 7.52 9.17
C GLU A 138 2.58 6.58 8.09
N VAL A 139 3.05 5.40 8.49
CA VAL A 139 3.65 4.41 7.59
C VAL A 139 2.63 3.31 7.33
N TYR A 140 2.35 3.07 6.06
CA TYR A 140 1.44 2.03 5.62
C TYR A 140 2.22 0.94 4.90
N SER A 141 1.87 -0.31 5.16
CA SER A 141 2.42 -1.46 4.44
C SER A 141 1.33 -2.45 4.05
N HIS A 142 1.55 -3.15 2.94
CA HIS A 142 0.67 -4.21 2.45
C HIS A 142 1.48 -5.37 1.88
N ILE A 143 1.09 -6.60 2.17
CA ILE A 143 1.73 -7.80 1.62
C ILE A 143 1.29 -7.96 0.16
N LEU A 144 2.23 -8.01 -0.77
CA LEU A 144 2.00 -8.20 -2.21
C LEU A 144 1.98 -9.68 -2.60
N GLN A 145 2.94 -10.44 -2.08
CA GLN A 145 3.09 -11.87 -2.31
C GLN A 145 3.26 -12.56 -0.96
N ASP A 146 2.46 -13.60 -0.72
CA ASP A 146 2.47 -14.41 0.50
C ASP A 146 2.66 -15.89 0.18
N ASP A 147 3.43 -16.19 -0.88
CA ASP A 147 3.72 -17.56 -1.28
C ASP A 147 4.90 -18.10 -0.48
N LEU A 148 4.58 -18.73 0.64
CA LEU A 148 5.50 -19.62 1.38
C LEU A 148 5.78 -20.95 0.63
N SER A 149 5.13 -21.16 -0.52
CA SER A 149 5.05 -22.46 -1.21
C SER A 149 6.11 -22.69 -2.28
N MET A 150 6.88 -21.67 -2.67
CA MET A 150 7.91 -21.78 -3.72
C MET A 150 9.07 -22.73 -3.38
N ALA A 151 9.17 -23.19 -2.13
CA ALA A 151 10.12 -24.23 -1.71
C ALA A 151 9.54 -25.65 -1.72
N SER A 152 8.25 -25.81 -2.04
CA SER A 152 7.64 -27.14 -2.18
C SER A 152 7.73 -27.60 -3.64
N THR A 153 8.47 -28.68 -3.85
CA THR A 153 8.66 -29.46 -5.08
C THR A 153 7.60 -29.26 -6.19
N PRO A 154 7.99 -29.24 -7.48
CA PRO A 154 7.03 -29.20 -8.59
C PRO A 154 5.98 -30.28 -8.40
N ARG A 155 4.70 -29.91 -8.32
CA ARG A 155 3.60 -30.87 -8.23
C ARG A 155 3.74 -31.83 -9.41
N LYS A 156 4.18 -33.06 -9.13
CA LYS A 156 4.25 -34.14 -10.12
C LYS A 156 2.89 -34.25 -10.78
N ILE A 157 2.83 -33.86 -12.05
CA ILE A 157 1.68 -34.08 -12.92
C ILE A 157 1.45 -35.59 -12.95
N LYS A 158 0.46 -36.06 -12.20
CA LYS A 158 0.05 -37.46 -12.19
C LYS A 158 -1.00 -37.65 -13.29
N THR A 159 -0.59 -37.48 -14.54
CA THR A 159 -1.41 -37.90 -15.69
C THR A 159 -1.42 -39.43 -15.72
N LYS A 160 -2.43 -40.04 -15.09
CA LYS A 160 -2.81 -41.42 -15.38
C LYS A 160 -3.34 -41.44 -16.82
N ILE A 161 -2.50 -41.88 -17.75
CA ILE A 161 -2.96 -42.31 -19.07
C ILE A 161 -3.70 -43.63 -18.83
N THR A 162 -5.02 -43.59 -18.80
CA THR A 162 -5.85 -44.80 -18.78
C THR A 162 -5.82 -45.40 -20.18
N ASN A 163 -5.20 -46.58 -20.32
CA ASN A 163 -5.14 -47.35 -21.55
C ASN A 163 -6.56 -47.60 -22.12
N SER A 164 -6.84 -47.08 -23.31
CA SER A 164 -8.04 -47.44 -24.08
C SER A 164 -7.83 -48.77 -24.80
N VAL A 165 -8.50 -49.81 -24.30
CA VAL A 165 -8.67 -51.12 -24.96
C VAL A 165 -9.30 -50.90 -26.33
N SER A 166 -8.54 -51.13 -27.40
CA SER A 166 -9.00 -51.00 -28.78
C SER A 166 -8.85 -52.34 -29.51
N ARG A 167 -10.00 -52.86 -29.95
CA ARG A 167 -10.27 -54.13 -30.63
C ARG A 167 -9.21 -54.55 -31.65
N ALA A 168 -8.59 -55.71 -31.44
CA ALA A 168 -7.98 -56.48 -32.52
C ALA A 168 -9.00 -57.54 -33.00
N ILE A 169 -9.51 -57.29 -34.21
CA ILE A 169 -10.47 -58.11 -34.94
C ILE A 169 -9.76 -59.39 -35.41
N GLY A 170 -10.13 -60.53 -34.83
CA GLY A 170 -9.73 -61.85 -35.29
C GLY A 170 -10.56 -62.30 -36.50
N ARG A 171 -9.98 -62.20 -37.70
CA ARG A 171 -10.33 -62.90 -38.96
C ARG A 171 -9.02 -62.92 -39.77
N LYS A 172 -8.49 -63.99 -40.38
CA LYS A 172 -9.07 -65.20 -40.97
C LYS A 172 -7.92 -66.18 -41.33
N LEU A 173 -8.17 -67.48 -41.18
CA LEU A 173 -7.95 -68.59 -42.13
C LEU A 173 -6.53 -68.95 -42.67
N ALA A 174 -6.11 -70.17 -42.32
CA ALA A 174 -6.01 -71.37 -43.20
C ALA A 174 -4.63 -71.95 -43.58
N ALA A 175 -4.66 -73.31 -43.62
CA ALA A 175 -3.77 -74.32 -44.23
C ALA A 175 -2.48 -74.67 -43.45
N SER A 176 -2.01 -75.92 -43.38
CA SER A 176 -2.52 -77.27 -43.66
C SER A 176 -1.37 -78.24 -43.32
N LEU A 177 -1.64 -79.31 -42.57
CA LEU A 177 -1.18 -80.71 -42.73
C LEU A 177 -1.56 -81.50 -41.47
#